data_AF-A0A060YWT2-F1
#
_entry.id   AF-A0A060YWT2-F1
#
_cell.length_a   1.000
_cell.length_b   1.000
_cell.length_c   1.000
_cell.angle_alpha   90.00
_cell.angle_beta   90.00
_cell.angle_gamma   90.00
#
_symmetry.space_group_name_H-M   'P 1'
#
loop_
_entity.id
_entity.type
_entity.pdbx_description
1 polymer ?
#
loop_
_entity_poly.entity_id
_entity_poly.type
_entity_poly.pdbx_seq_one_letter_code
_entity_poly.pdbx_strand_id
1 'polypeptide(L)'
;MCPLTPLSPAMEFHENLHDMAVKEGLKGRKLAKAVESFTWNITILKGQADLLKHAKSEVQENLKQIHYAALTCNLSKDGPSGSTAGSESRTRPRSLDAIPEKATGEDELSEEDN
;
A
#
# COMPACT_ATOMS: atom_id res chain seq x y z
N MET A 1 9.48 7.30 -16.36
CA MET A 1 9.04 5.98 -15.86
C MET A 1 10.23 5.06 -15.87
N CYS A 2 10.84 4.77 -14.72
CA CYS A 2 11.88 3.75 -14.63
C CYS A 2 11.23 2.39 -14.94
N PRO A 3 11.73 1.62 -15.92
CA PRO A 3 11.29 0.25 -16.06
C PRO A 3 11.70 -0.47 -14.78
N LEU A 4 10.72 -0.99 -14.05
CA LEU A 4 10.98 -2.01 -13.04
C LEU A 4 11.73 -3.11 -13.79
N THR A 5 13.04 -3.21 -13.58
CA THR A 5 13.85 -4.28 -14.15
C THR A 5 13.15 -5.58 -13.81
N PRO A 6 12.80 -6.40 -14.83
CA PRO A 6 12.06 -7.61 -14.56
C PRO A 6 12.90 -8.47 -13.63
N LEU A 7 12.25 -9.24 -12.76
CA LEU A 7 12.86 -10.32 -11.96
C LEU A 7 13.48 -11.43 -12.83
N SER A 8 13.62 -11.19 -14.14
CA SER A 8 14.25 -12.02 -15.16
C SER A 8 15.58 -12.58 -14.70
N PRO A 9 16.54 -11.81 -14.13
CA PRO A 9 17.80 -12.41 -13.68
C PRO A 9 17.58 -13.42 -12.56
N ALA A 10 16.74 -13.12 -11.56
CA ALA A 10 16.50 -14.05 -10.46
C ALA A 10 15.81 -15.35 -10.91
N MET A 11 14.96 -15.28 -11.93
CA MET A 11 14.31 -16.44 -12.52
C MET A 11 15.25 -17.24 -13.45
N GLU A 12 16.11 -16.58 -14.21
CA GLU A 12 17.07 -17.22 -15.12
C GLU A 12 18.17 -17.99 -14.34
N PHE A 13 18.50 -17.49 -13.14
CA PHE A 13 19.36 -18.19 -12.18
C PHE A 13 18.69 -19.42 -11.55
N HIS A 14 17.35 -19.47 -11.45
CA HIS A 14 16.64 -20.62 -10.89
C HIS A 14 16.85 -21.87 -11.74
N GLU A 15 16.77 -21.73 -13.07
CA GLU A 15 16.87 -22.85 -14.02
C GLU A 15 18.27 -23.48 -14.02
N ASN A 16 19.30 -22.67 -13.82
CA ASN A 16 20.70 -23.10 -13.83
C ASN A 16 21.29 -23.27 -12.41
N LEU A 17 20.48 -23.14 -11.36
CA LEU A 17 20.94 -23.06 -9.98
C LEU A 17 21.74 -24.29 -9.56
N HIS A 18 21.28 -25.48 -9.96
CA HIS A 18 21.96 -26.73 -9.68
C HIS A 18 23.34 -26.80 -10.35
N ASP A 19 23.41 -26.48 -11.64
CA ASP A 19 24.65 -26.54 -12.41
C ASP A 19 25.66 -25.47 -11.97
N MET A 20 25.18 -24.29 -11.60
CA MET A 20 25.99 -23.26 -10.96
C MET A 20 26.55 -23.72 -9.62
N ALA A 21 25.72 -24.32 -8.76
CA ALA A 21 26.19 -24.82 -7.47
C ALA A 21 27.24 -25.94 -7.64
N VAL A 22 27.07 -26.83 -8.63
CA VAL A 22 28.09 -27.83 -9.00
C VAL A 22 29.37 -27.18 -9.51
N LYS A 23 29.25 -26.16 -10.37
CA LYS A 23 30.39 -25.39 -10.91
C LYS A 23 31.19 -24.69 -9.81
N GLU A 24 30.52 -24.18 -8.79
CA GLU A 24 31.13 -23.60 -7.58
C GLU A 24 31.69 -24.67 -6.60
N GLY A 25 31.67 -25.95 -7.00
CA GLY A 25 32.29 -27.04 -6.25
C GLY A 25 31.43 -27.66 -5.17
N LEU A 26 30.14 -27.30 -5.05
CA LEU A 26 29.21 -27.96 -4.14
C LEU A 26 28.86 -29.35 -4.64
N LYS A 27 28.85 -30.33 -3.73
CA LYS A 27 28.55 -31.73 -4.04
C LYS A 27 27.72 -32.38 -2.93
N GLY A 28 27.00 -33.44 -3.28
CA GLY A 28 26.25 -34.29 -2.34
C GLY A 28 25.27 -33.50 -1.48
N ARG A 29 25.26 -33.76 -0.16
CA ARG A 29 24.30 -33.15 0.77
C ARG A 29 24.41 -31.61 0.86
N LYS A 30 25.61 -31.05 0.67
CA LYS A 30 25.81 -29.59 0.70
C LYS A 30 25.18 -28.91 -0.52
N LEU A 31 25.30 -29.54 -1.69
CA LEU A 31 24.66 -29.10 -2.93
C LEU A 31 23.13 -29.10 -2.78
N ALA A 32 22.55 -30.22 -2.35
CA ALA A 32 21.11 -30.35 -2.19
C ALA A 32 20.53 -29.28 -1.24
N LYS A 33 21.16 -29.07 -0.08
CA LYS A 33 20.73 -28.02 0.87
C LYS A 33 20.84 -26.61 0.31
N ALA A 34 21.92 -26.30 -0.40
CA ALA A 34 22.11 -24.99 -0.99
C ALA A 34 21.02 -24.71 -2.04
N VAL A 35 20.81 -25.64 -2.97
CA VAL A 35 19.80 -25.53 -4.02
C VAL A 35 18.41 -25.35 -3.42
N GLU A 36 18.01 -26.21 -2.47
CA GLU A 36 16.72 -26.13 -1.81
C GLU A 36 16.52 -24.79 -1.07
N SER A 37 17.53 -24.33 -0.33
CA SER A 37 17.48 -23.05 0.38
C SER A 37 17.32 -21.87 -0.58
N PHE A 38 18.02 -21.88 -1.72
CA PHE A 38 17.92 -20.82 -2.71
C PHE A 38 16.59 -20.85 -3.47
N THR A 39 16.04 -22.02 -3.76
CA THR A 39 14.69 -22.16 -4.33
C THR A 39 13.63 -21.54 -3.43
N TRP A 40 13.76 -21.69 -2.11
CA TRP A 40 12.84 -21.04 -1.19
C TRP A 40 13.00 -19.50 -1.23
N ASN A 41 14.23 -18.98 -1.25
CA ASN A 41 14.46 -17.53 -1.40
C ASN A 41 13.81 -16.97 -2.67
N ILE A 42 13.92 -17.68 -3.80
CA ILE A 42 13.32 -17.26 -5.08
C ILE A 42 11.80 -17.24 -4.99
N THR A 43 11.17 -18.25 -4.38
CA THR A 43 9.70 -18.28 -4.26
C THR A 43 9.18 -17.19 -3.32
N ILE A 44 9.88 -16.87 -2.22
CA ILE A 44 9.52 -15.73 -1.36
C ILE A 44 9.57 -14.41 -2.13
N LEU A 45 10.69 -14.15 -2.84
CA LEU A 45 10.86 -12.92 -3.62
C LEU A 45 9.81 -12.79 -4.71
N LYS A 46 9.44 -13.91 -5.37
CA LYS A 46 8.35 -13.93 -6.35
C LYS A 46 7.01 -13.56 -5.71
N GLY A 47 6.69 -14.12 -4.55
CA GLY A 47 5.49 -13.78 -3.79
C GLY A 47 5.43 -12.28 -3.43
N GLN A 48 6.53 -11.72 -2.93
CA GLN A 48 6.62 -10.29 -2.63
C GLN A 48 6.44 -9.41 -3.87
N ALA A 49 7.07 -9.78 -4.98
CA ALA A 49 6.93 -9.06 -6.23
C ALA A 49 5.47 -9.08 -6.75
N ASP A 50 4.79 -10.21 -6.62
CA ASP A 50 3.41 -10.34 -7.06
C ASP A 50 2.45 -9.54 -6.18
N LEU A 51 2.69 -9.47 -4.86
CA LEU A 51 1.97 -8.57 -3.96
C LEU A 51 2.17 -7.09 -4.35
N LEU A 52 3.41 -6.68 -4.65
CA LEU A 52 3.69 -5.30 -5.08
C LEU A 52 3.03 -4.95 -6.42
N LYS A 53 3.03 -5.90 -7.38
CA LYS A 53 2.32 -5.72 -8.66
C LYS A 53 0.82 -5.56 -8.42
N HIS A 54 0.24 -6.39 -7.55
CA HIS A 54 -1.18 -6.31 -7.22
C HIS A 54 -1.54 -4.98 -6.57
N ALA A 55 -0.82 -4.56 -5.53
CA ALA A 55 -1.04 -3.29 -4.85
C ALA A 55 -0.91 -2.10 -5.82
N LYS A 56 0.05 -2.13 -6.75
CA LYS A 56 0.17 -1.12 -7.80
C LYS A 56 -1.07 -1.09 -8.70
N SER A 57 -1.54 -2.24 -9.15
CA SER A 57 -2.75 -2.34 -9.98
C SER A 57 -3.98 -1.82 -9.26
N GLU A 58 -4.16 -2.13 -7.97
CA GLU A 58 -5.26 -1.63 -7.16
C GLU A 58 -5.22 -0.10 -7.02
N VAL A 59 -4.05 0.49 -6.72
CA VAL A 59 -3.90 1.94 -6.63
C VAL A 59 -4.23 2.62 -7.96
N GLN A 60 -3.80 2.03 -9.08
CA GLN A 60 -4.12 2.55 -10.41
C GLN A 60 -5.62 2.51 -10.71
N GLU A 61 -6.31 1.46 -10.28
CA GLU A 61 -7.75 1.34 -10.46
C GLU A 61 -8.52 2.31 -9.55
N ASN A 62 -8.11 2.41 -8.28
CA ASN A 62 -8.68 3.39 -7.35
C ASN A 62 -8.55 4.83 -7.88
N LEU A 63 -7.43 5.17 -8.50
CA LEU A 63 -7.26 6.50 -9.11
C LEU A 63 -8.25 6.74 -10.26
N LYS A 64 -8.52 5.73 -11.10
CA LYS A 64 -9.53 5.84 -12.16
C LYS A 64 -10.92 6.03 -11.56
N GLN A 65 -11.27 5.25 -10.54
CA GLN A 65 -12.56 5.36 -9.85
C GLN A 65 -12.75 6.76 -9.26
N ILE A 66 -11.74 7.31 -8.59
CA ILE A 66 -11.77 8.69 -8.07
C ILE A 66 -11.97 9.70 -9.20
N HIS A 67 -11.23 9.56 -10.30
CA HIS A 67 -11.37 10.46 -11.46
C HIS A 67 -12.76 10.42 -12.08
N TYR A 68 -13.32 9.22 -12.28
CA TYR A 68 -14.68 9.07 -12.82
C TYR A 68 -15.73 9.58 -11.85
N ALA A 69 -15.60 9.32 -10.55
CA ALA A 69 -16.48 9.88 -9.53
C ALA A 69 -16.46 11.41 -9.54
N ALA A 70 -15.26 12.03 -9.66
CA ALA A 70 -15.14 13.48 -9.75
C ALA A 70 -15.83 14.06 -11.00
N LEU A 71 -15.71 13.39 -12.15
CA LEU A 71 -16.41 13.76 -13.38
C LEU A 71 -17.93 13.67 -13.22
N THR A 72 -18.44 12.56 -12.67
CA THR A 72 -19.88 12.37 -12.43
C THR A 72 -20.43 13.36 -11.41
N CYS A 73 -19.61 13.80 -10.45
CA CYS A 73 -20.00 14.79 -9.45
C CYS A 73 -19.80 16.25 -9.90
N ASN A 74 -19.44 16.52 -11.17
CA ASN A 74 -19.12 17.85 -11.69
C ASN A 74 -18.02 18.60 -10.88
N LEU A 75 -17.14 17.85 -10.21
CA LEU A 75 -16.01 18.39 -9.43
C LEU A 75 -14.76 18.61 -10.29
N SER A 76 -14.76 18.12 -11.52
CA SER A 76 -13.70 18.38 -12.50
C SER A 76 -13.71 19.86 -12.86
N LYS A 77 -12.58 20.52 -12.65
CA LYS A 77 -12.38 21.96 -12.87
C LYS A 77 -12.58 22.34 -14.34
N ASP A 78 -13.83 22.51 -14.76
CA ASP A 78 -14.20 23.51 -15.73
C ASP A 78 -14.58 24.77 -14.95
N GLY A 79 -13.55 25.53 -14.59
CA GLY A 79 -13.72 26.91 -14.20
C GLY A 79 -13.43 27.80 -15.39
N PRO A 80 -14.43 28.17 -16.22
CA PRO A 80 -14.34 29.45 -16.90
C PRO A 80 -14.33 30.52 -15.81
N SER A 81 -13.43 31.48 -15.97
CA SER A 81 -13.56 32.78 -15.35
C SER A 81 -15.02 33.23 -15.41
N GLY A 82 -15.66 33.31 -14.23
CA GLY A 82 -16.89 34.04 -13.92
C GLY A 82 -18.07 33.92 -14.89
N SER A 83 -19.14 33.24 -14.45
CA SER A 83 -20.50 33.76 -14.59
C SER A 83 -21.45 33.04 -13.62
N THR A 84 -21.94 33.82 -12.66
CA THR A 84 -23.12 33.62 -11.80
C THR A 84 -24.33 33.05 -12.53
N ALA A 85 -24.99 32.05 -11.95
CA ALA A 85 -26.45 31.98 -11.78
C ALA A 85 -26.80 30.77 -10.89
N GLY A 86 -27.70 30.99 -9.92
CA GLY A 86 -27.83 30.17 -8.73
C GLY A 86 -28.60 28.86 -8.87
N SER A 87 -28.53 28.08 -7.79
CA SER A 87 -29.59 27.15 -7.41
C SER A 87 -29.56 27.02 -5.88
N GLU A 88 -30.46 27.76 -5.23
CA GLU A 88 -30.84 27.45 -3.85
C GLU A 88 -31.59 26.11 -3.86
N SER A 89 -31.00 25.08 -3.26
CA SER A 89 -31.74 23.87 -2.90
C SER A 89 -31.19 23.34 -1.58
N ARG A 90 -32.04 23.53 -0.58
CA ARG A 90 -31.84 23.31 0.85
C ARG A 90 -31.70 21.82 1.12
N THR A 91 -30.60 21.41 1.77
CA THR A 91 -30.60 20.40 2.86
C THR A 91 -29.20 20.34 3.47
N ARG A 92 -28.98 21.12 4.52
CA ARG A 92 -27.83 20.98 5.43
C ARG A 92 -28.29 20.13 6.62
N PRO A 93 -27.81 18.89 6.83
CA PRO A 93 -27.86 18.30 8.16
C PRO A 93 -26.68 18.87 8.95
N ARG A 94 -27.05 19.79 9.84
CA ARG A 94 -26.48 20.04 11.18
C ARG A 94 -24.95 19.90 11.34
N SER A 95 -24.34 21.06 11.52
CA SER A 95 -23.05 21.27 12.20
C SER A 95 -22.93 20.32 13.40
N LEU A 96 -21.91 19.45 13.39
CA LEU A 96 -21.46 18.77 14.61
C LEU A 96 -20.61 19.79 15.36
N ASP A 97 -21.16 20.36 16.43
CA ASP A 97 -20.39 21.21 17.33
C ASP A 97 -19.24 20.40 17.94
N ALA A 98 -18.05 21.00 17.96
CA ALA A 98 -16.85 20.39 18.54
C ALA A 98 -17.03 20.20 20.05
N ILE A 99 -16.67 19.02 20.55
CA ILE A 99 -16.61 18.70 21.98
C ILE A 99 -15.54 19.60 22.62
N PRO A 100 -15.85 20.43 23.62
CA PRO A 100 -14.82 21.20 24.31
C PRO A 100 -14.01 20.26 25.22
N GLU A 101 -12.72 20.13 24.90
CA GLU A 101 -11.74 19.44 25.73
C GLU A 101 -11.34 20.35 26.90
N LYS A 102 -11.88 20.08 28.08
CA LYS A 102 -11.37 20.61 29.36
C LYS A 102 -11.34 19.47 30.36
N ALA A 103 -10.18 18.82 30.44
CA ALA A 103 -9.77 18.09 31.64
C ALA A 103 -9.41 19.15 32.70
N THR A 104 -10.33 19.41 33.62
CA THR A 104 -10.00 20.04 34.91
C THR A 104 -9.73 18.92 35.90
N GLY A 105 -8.47 18.82 36.29
CA GLY A 105 -8.08 18.01 37.43
C GLY A 105 -8.58 18.65 38.72
N GLU A 106 -8.94 17.79 39.66
CA GLU A 106 -8.96 18.10 41.07
C GLU A 106 -8.43 16.87 41.82
N ASP A 107 -7.21 17.02 42.34
CA ASP A 107 -6.73 16.28 43.49
C ASP A 107 -7.65 16.58 44.68
N GLU A 108 -8.26 15.57 45.28
CA GLU A 108 -8.52 15.58 46.72
C GLU A 108 -8.22 14.19 47.29
N LEU A 109 -7.03 14.11 47.88
CA LEU A 109 -6.71 13.17 48.95
C LEU A 109 -7.56 13.55 50.17
N SER A 110 -8.44 12.65 50.60
CA SER A 110 -8.87 12.60 52.00
C SER A 110 -8.45 11.25 52.58
N GLU A 111 -7.32 11.28 53.28
CA GLU A 111 -6.97 10.31 54.31
C GLU A 111 -7.83 10.66 55.54
N GLU A 112 -8.67 9.74 56.02
CA GLU A 112 -9.15 9.77 57.41
C GLU A 112 -8.99 8.38 58.03
N ASP A 113 -8.03 8.34 58.95
CA ASP A 113 -7.78 7.34 59.99
C ASP A 113 -8.79 7.55 61.12
N ASN A 114 -9.52 6.50 61.49
CA ASN A 114 -9.85 6.11 62.87
C ASN A 114 -10.75 4.86 62.90
#